data_AF-A0A7L0TDT9-F1
#
_entry.id   AF-A0A7L0TDT9-F1
#
_cell.length_a   1.000
_cell.length_b   1.000
_cell.length_c   1.000
_cell.angle_alpha   90.00
_cell.angle_beta   90.00
_cell.angle_gamma   90.00
#
_symmetry.space_group_name_H-M   'P 1'
#
loop_
_entity.id
_entity.type
_entity.pdbx_description
1 polymer ?
#
loop_
_entity_poly.entity_id
_entity_poly.type
_entity_poly.pdbx_seq_one_letter_code
_entity_poly.pdbx_strand_id
1 'polypeptide(L)'
;MKEVFFLLLNLYLIFSIQAIRGNIPMKSLNCYNDYNSQVTCTWMEHSEAHALVGMILHQRDNIIMENEEMLCKRQTENDLREAPDSYVHWVCHKTMDNFGIGIEDIYSFKPNKILQAELNVDLFQNGKD
;
A
#
# COMPACT_ATOMS: atom_id res chain seq x y z
N MET A 1 33.68 -18.01 14.89
CA MET A 1 32.84 -16.96 15.53
C MET A 1 32.79 -15.66 14.73
N LYS A 2 33.92 -15.06 14.33
CA LYS A 2 33.92 -13.81 13.54
C LYS A 2 33.20 -13.93 12.18
N GLU A 3 33.48 -15.00 11.43
CA GLU A 3 32.83 -15.32 10.15
C GLU A 3 31.29 -15.37 10.25
N VAL A 4 30.76 -16.04 11.28
CA VAL A 4 29.32 -16.16 11.51
C VAL A 4 28.69 -14.81 11.84
N PHE A 5 29.37 -13.96 12.60
CA PHE A 5 28.91 -12.62 12.91
C PHE A 5 28.84 -11.72 11.66
N PHE A 6 29.84 -11.80 10.78
CA PHE A 6 29.81 -11.07 9.51
C PHE A 6 28.69 -11.57 8.60
N LEU A 7 28.45 -12.89 8.53
CA LEU A 7 27.35 -13.44 7.75
C LEU A 7 26.00 -12.95 8.26
N LEU A 8 25.76 -13.00 9.57
CA LEU A 8 24.51 -12.52 10.18
C LEU A 8 24.29 -11.02 9.97
N LEU A 9 25.35 -10.21 10.08
CA LEU A 9 25.27 -8.77 9.85
C LEU A 9 24.93 -8.44 8.39
N ASN A 10 25.56 -9.13 7.43
CA ASN A 10 25.25 -8.96 6.01
C ASN A 10 23.82 -9.40 5.69
N LEU A 11 23.37 -10.51 6.27
CA LEU A 11 22.00 -11.00 6.11
C LEU A 11 20.98 -9.97 6.63
N TYR A 12 21.21 -9.44 7.84
CA TYR A 12 20.39 -8.38 8.43
C TYR A 12 20.34 -7.12 7.56
N LEU A 13 21.47 -6.68 7.02
CA LEU A 13 21.54 -5.51 6.14
C LEU A 13 20.76 -5.72 4.84
N ILE A 14 20.85 -6.90 4.22
CA ILE A 14 20.10 -7.24 2.99
C ILE A 14 18.59 -7.19 3.23
N PHE A 15 18.11 -7.78 4.34
CA PHE A 15 16.68 -7.74 4.69
C PHE A 15 16.21 -6.34 5.09
N SER A 16 17.05 -5.55 5.75
CA SER A 16 16.74 -4.17 6.14
C SER A 16 16.56 -3.25 4.93
N ILE A 17 17.32 -3.47 3.85
CA ILE A 17 17.21 -2.69 2.61
C ILE A 17 15.88 -2.97 1.88
N GLN A 18 15.32 -4.17 2.02
CA GLN A 18 13.99 -4.49 1.45
C GLN A 18 12.86 -3.73 2.17
N ALA A 19 13.00 -3.45 3.47
CA ALA A 19 11.99 -2.74 4.26
C ALA A 19 11.86 -1.24 3.90
N ILE A 20 12.91 -0.61 3.34
CA ILE A 20 12.90 0.82 2.97
C ILE A 20 12.37 1.03 1.54
N ARG A 21 12.29 -0.03 0.74
CA ARG A 21 11.66 0.01 -0.57
C ARG A 21 10.15 0.04 -0.35
N GLY A 22 9.54 1.24 -0.45
CA GLY A 22 8.09 1.43 -0.41
C GLY A 22 7.34 0.31 -1.15
N ASN A 23 6.21 -0.10 -0.58
CA ASN A 23 5.43 -1.21 -1.12
C ASN A 23 5.00 -0.92 -2.57
N ILE A 24 4.67 -1.97 -3.33
CA ILE A 24 4.31 -1.84 -4.74
C ILE A 24 3.14 -0.87 -4.97
N PRO A 25 2.07 -0.87 -4.15
CA PRO A 25 1.02 0.16 -4.24
C PRO A 25 1.58 1.58 -4.19
N MET A 26 2.44 1.88 -3.22
CA MET A 26 2.98 3.23 -3.04
C MET A 26 3.98 3.62 -4.14
N LYS A 27 4.75 2.68 -4.68
CA LYS A 27 5.68 2.95 -5.79
C LYS A 27 5.01 3.10 -7.14
N SER A 28 3.90 2.40 -7.35
CA SER A 28 3.15 2.42 -8.61
C SER A 28 2.06 3.49 -8.64
N LEU A 29 1.77 4.12 -7.50
CA LEU A 29 0.79 5.20 -7.42
C LEU A 29 1.21 6.37 -8.30
N ASN A 30 0.35 6.70 -9.26
CA ASN A 30 0.47 7.86 -10.11
C ASN A 30 -0.89 8.56 -10.18
N CYS A 31 -0.93 9.82 -9.80
CA CYS A 31 -2.16 10.61 -9.79
C CYS A 31 -1.99 11.85 -10.66
N TYR A 32 -3.03 12.16 -11.42
CA TYR A 32 -3.12 13.36 -12.23
C TYR A 32 -4.55 13.89 -12.14
N ASN A 33 -4.71 15.18 -12.40
CA ASN A 33 -6.00 15.84 -12.34
C ASN A 33 -6.23 16.70 -13.57
N ASP A 34 -7.49 16.99 -13.85
CA ASP A 34 -7.91 17.83 -14.98
C ASP A 34 -7.97 19.32 -14.63
N TYR A 35 -7.59 19.69 -13.40
CA TYR A 35 -7.69 21.04 -12.83
C TYR A 35 -9.09 21.66 -12.89
N ASN A 36 -10.13 20.84 -13.04
CA ASN A 36 -11.50 21.28 -13.26
C ASN A 36 -12.49 20.56 -12.35
N SER A 37 -12.49 19.23 -12.38
CA SER A 37 -13.53 18.44 -11.71
C SER A 37 -13.07 17.09 -11.18
N GLN A 38 -11.92 16.58 -11.60
CA GLN A 38 -11.56 15.18 -11.35
C GLN A 38 -10.07 14.96 -11.13
N VAL A 39 -9.78 14.12 -10.14
CA VAL A 39 -8.51 13.44 -9.96
C VAL A 39 -8.64 11.99 -10.42
N THR A 40 -7.67 11.53 -11.19
CA THR A 40 -7.51 10.12 -11.56
C THR A 40 -6.19 9.60 -11.00
N CYS A 41 -6.24 8.46 -10.33
CA CYS A 41 -5.07 7.77 -9.81
C CYS A 41 -5.01 6.36 -10.39
N THR A 42 -3.81 5.93 -10.77
CA THR A 42 -3.52 4.55 -11.15
C THR A 42 -2.53 3.95 -10.17
N TRP A 43 -2.72 2.69 -9.79
CA TRP A 43 -1.76 1.97 -8.95
C TRP A 43 -1.86 0.46 -9.20
N MET A 44 -0.89 -0.28 -8.68
CA MET A 44 -0.77 -1.73 -8.84
C MET A 44 -0.52 -2.42 -7.51
N GLU A 45 -0.91 -3.69 -7.42
CA GLU A 45 -0.50 -4.60 -6.35
C GLU A 45 -0.33 -6.02 -6.88
N HIS A 46 0.38 -6.87 -6.13
CA HIS A 46 0.47 -8.28 -6.48
C HIS A 46 -0.88 -8.97 -6.29
N SER A 47 -1.26 -9.82 -7.25
CA SER A 47 -2.49 -10.63 -7.18
C SER A 47 -2.54 -11.50 -5.92
N GLU A 48 -1.41 -12.08 -5.51
CA GLU A 48 -1.30 -12.88 -4.28
C GLU A 48 -1.45 -12.04 -3.02
N ALA A 49 -0.86 -10.83 -3.00
CA ALA A 49 -0.99 -9.90 -1.88
C ALA A 49 -2.44 -9.43 -1.74
N HIS A 50 -3.10 -9.09 -2.86
CA HIS A 50 -4.51 -8.71 -2.89
C HIS A 50 -5.42 -9.81 -2.34
N ALA A 51 -5.18 -11.08 -2.73
CA ALA A 51 -5.94 -12.22 -2.24
C ALA A 51 -5.80 -12.41 -0.72
N LEU A 52 -4.63 -12.09 -0.15
CA LEU A 52 -4.39 -12.18 1.29
C LEU A 52 -4.98 -10.97 2.05
N VAL A 53 -4.61 -9.76 1.63
CA VAL A 53 -5.07 -8.47 2.20
C VAL A 53 -5.10 -7.45 1.06
N GLY A 54 -6.30 -7.18 0.53
CA GLY A 54 -6.49 -6.12 -0.46
C GLY A 54 -6.28 -4.74 0.17
N MET A 55 -5.73 -3.82 -0.61
CA MET A 55 -5.53 -2.43 -0.20
C MET A 55 -6.58 -1.51 -0.82
N ILE A 56 -6.93 -0.46 -0.09
CA ILE A 56 -7.82 0.62 -0.50
C ILE A 56 -7.02 1.91 -0.53
N LEU A 57 -7.10 2.64 -1.64
CA LEU A 57 -6.50 3.96 -1.77
C LEU A 57 -7.41 5.01 -1.12
N HIS A 58 -6.83 5.83 -0.25
CA HIS A 58 -7.49 7.00 0.34
C HIS A 58 -6.74 8.26 -0.05
N GLN A 59 -7.48 9.35 -0.23
CA GLN A 59 -6.94 10.71 -0.30
C GLN A 59 -7.30 11.45 0.99
N ARG A 60 -6.34 12.17 1.56
CA ARG A 60 -6.59 13.09 2.66
C ARG A 60 -7.33 14.31 2.12
N ASP A 61 -8.51 14.58 2.65
CA ASP A 61 -9.22 15.82 2.40
C ASP A 61 -8.48 16.98 3.07
N ASN A 62 -8.19 18.03 2.30
CA ASN A 62 -7.41 19.17 2.76
C ASN A 62 -8.20 20.17 3.61
N ILE A 63 -9.53 20.07 3.64
CA ILE A 63 -10.43 20.95 4.38
C ILE A 63 -10.77 20.33 5.73
N ILE A 64 -11.29 19.09 5.73
CA ILE A 64 -11.72 18.40 6.96
C ILE A 64 -10.61 17.56 7.60
N MET A 65 -9.46 17.39 6.93
CA MET A 65 -8.31 16.61 7.39
C MET A 65 -8.59 15.13 7.63
N GLU A 66 -9.63 14.57 7.01
CA GLU A 66 -9.99 13.16 7.07
C GLU A 66 -9.49 12.39 5.85
N ASN A 67 -9.38 11.06 5.95
CA ASN A 67 -8.98 10.22 4.83
C ASN A 67 -10.23 9.65 4.14
N GLU A 68 -10.50 10.12 2.94
CA GLU A 68 -11.62 9.66 2.13
C GLU A 68 -11.19 8.57 1.16
N GLU A 69 -12.01 7.54 1.02
CA GLU A 69 -11.78 6.45 0.08
C GLU A 69 -11.90 6.93 -1.37
N MET A 70 -10.97 6.48 -2.22
CA MET A 70 -11.01 6.70 -3.66
C MET A 70 -11.86 5.62 -4.34
N LEU A 71 -12.67 6.00 -5.33
CA LEU A 71 -13.49 5.04 -6.08
C LEU A 71 -12.65 4.31 -7.11
N CYS A 72 -12.13 3.13 -6.73
CA CYS A 72 -11.25 2.31 -7.56
C CYS A 72 -11.99 1.19 -8.29
N LYS A 73 -11.59 0.92 -9.53
CA LYS A 73 -12.01 -0.24 -10.31
C LYS A 73 -10.79 -0.96 -10.84
N ARG A 74 -10.85 -2.29 -10.86
CA ARG A 74 -9.82 -3.12 -11.49
C ARG A 74 -9.85 -2.86 -12.99
N GLN A 75 -8.69 -2.54 -13.55
CA GLN A 75 -8.51 -2.47 -15.00
C GLN A 75 -8.52 -3.88 -15.57
N THR A 76 -9.39 -4.15 -16.54
CA THR A 76 -9.52 -5.46 -17.17
C THR A 76 -8.56 -5.62 -18.36
N GLU A 77 -8.11 -6.85 -18.62
CA GLU A 77 -7.09 -7.24 -19.64
C GLU A 77 -7.29 -6.64 -21.04
N ASN A 78 -8.50 -6.26 -21.43
CA ASN A 78 -8.75 -5.64 -22.73
C ASN A 78 -8.07 -4.27 -22.90
N ASP A 79 -7.63 -3.62 -21.82
CA ASP A 79 -7.06 -2.26 -21.84
C ASP A 79 -5.53 -2.21 -21.78
N LEU A 80 -4.83 -3.32 -21.49
CA LEU A 80 -3.36 -3.36 -21.40
C LEU A 80 -2.80 -4.67 -21.96
N ARG A 81 -1.99 -4.58 -23.02
CA ARG A 81 -1.34 -5.74 -23.67
C ARG A 81 -0.06 -6.23 -22.96
N GLU A 82 0.36 -5.61 -21.85
CA GLU A 82 1.74 -5.75 -21.35
C GLU A 82 1.87 -5.98 -19.84
N ALA A 83 0.76 -6.10 -19.10
CA ALA A 83 0.83 -6.42 -17.67
C ALA A 83 1.04 -7.93 -17.47
N PRO A 84 2.07 -8.38 -16.74
CA PRO A 84 2.16 -9.76 -16.31
C PRO A 84 0.97 -10.10 -15.39
N ASP A 85 0.35 -11.28 -15.54
CA ASP A 85 -0.79 -11.78 -14.73
C ASP A 85 -0.58 -11.71 -13.19
N SER A 86 0.66 -11.49 -12.75
CA SER A 86 1.05 -11.37 -11.34
C SER A 86 0.65 -10.06 -10.66
N TYR A 87 0.17 -9.06 -11.41
CA TYR A 87 -0.25 -7.77 -10.88
C TYR A 87 -1.71 -7.43 -11.19
N VAL A 88 -2.38 -6.82 -10.21
CA VAL A 88 -3.70 -6.20 -10.35
C VAL A 88 -3.49 -4.70 -10.58
N HIS A 89 -4.07 -4.19 -11.66
CA HIS A 89 -4.05 -2.77 -12.01
C HIS A 89 -5.36 -2.11 -11.57
N TRP A 90 -5.26 -0.97 -10.93
CA TRP A 90 -6.38 -0.20 -10.41
C TRP A 90 -6.41 1.18 -11.04
N VAL A 91 -7.61 1.60 -11.45
CA VAL A 91 -7.91 2.98 -11.86
C VAL A 91 -8.93 3.54 -10.88
N CYS A 92 -8.60 4.65 -10.25
CA CYS A 92 -9.42 5.30 -9.25
C CYS A 92 -9.76 6.72 -9.67
N HIS A 93 -11.00 7.13 -9.37
CA HIS A 93 -11.46 8.49 -9.64
C HIS A 93 -12.01 9.14 -8.36
N LYS A 94 -11.83 10.45 -8.26
CA LYS A 94 -12.52 11.28 -7.27
C LYS A 94 -12.90 12.61 -7.89
N THR A 95 -14.13 13.05 -7.63
CA THR A 95 -14.57 14.39 -7.96
C THR A 95 -14.05 15.36 -6.91
N MET A 96 -13.49 16.47 -7.35
CA MET A 96 -13.01 17.54 -6.49
C MET A 96 -13.41 18.88 -7.07
N ASP A 97 -13.76 19.81 -6.19
CA ASP A 97 -14.24 21.15 -6.58
C ASP A 97 -13.18 22.24 -6.34
N ASN A 98 -12.03 21.87 -5.76
CA ASN A 98 -10.99 22.81 -5.37
C ASN A 98 -9.62 22.36 -5.86
N PHE A 99 -9.08 23.12 -6.81
CA PHE A 99 -7.73 22.95 -7.35
C PHE A 99 -6.97 24.26 -7.23
N GLY A 100 -5.68 24.18 -6.94
CA GLY A 100 -4.88 25.38 -6.73
C GLY A 100 -3.41 25.08 -6.61
N ILE A 101 -2.61 26.10 -6.92
CA ILE A 101 -1.16 26.06 -6.71
C ILE A 101 -0.91 26.03 -5.20
N GLY A 102 -0.13 25.06 -4.74
CA GLY A 102 0.21 24.91 -3.31
C GLY A 102 -0.79 24.07 -2.51
N ILE A 103 -1.80 23.46 -3.16
CA ILE A 103 -2.58 22.39 -2.54
C ILE A 103 -1.74 21.10 -2.59
N GLU A 104 -1.52 20.48 -1.43
CA GLU A 104 -0.84 19.19 -1.34
C GLU A 104 -1.87 18.06 -1.33
N ASP A 105 -1.76 17.13 -2.27
CA ASP A 105 -2.57 15.92 -2.28
C ASP A 105 -1.83 14.78 -1.59
N ILE A 106 -2.33 14.38 -0.41
CA ILE A 106 -1.73 13.30 0.38
C ILE A 106 -2.57 12.04 0.20
N TYR A 107 -1.91 10.94 -0.15
CA TYR A 107 -2.55 9.65 -0.37
C TYR A 107 -2.05 8.60 0.64
N SER A 108 -2.91 7.65 0.97
CA SER A 108 -2.56 6.53 1.85
C SER A 108 -3.24 5.25 1.41
N PHE A 109 -2.61 4.11 1.70
CA PHE A 109 -3.20 2.80 1.48
C PHE A 109 -3.61 2.18 2.82
N LYS A 110 -4.85 1.69 2.90
CA LYS A 110 -5.36 0.97 4.08
C LYS A 110 -5.83 -0.42 3.69
N PRO A 111 -5.63 -1.43 4.56
CA PRO A 111 -6.23 -2.75 4.35
C PRO A 111 -7.75 -2.68 4.22
N ASN A 112 -8.33 -3.48 3.34
CA ASN A 112 -9.78 -3.63 3.19
C ASN A 112 -10.48 -4.37 4.34
N LYS A 113 -9.71 -4.77 5.37
CA LYS A 113 -10.18 -5.45 6.57
C LYS A 113 -9.32 -5.08 7.76
N ILE A 114 -9.90 -5.19 8.96
CA ILE A 114 -9.15 -5.03 10.20
C ILE A 114 -8.15 -6.19 10.32
N LEU A 115 -6.87 -5.88 10.50
CA LEU A 115 -5.85 -6.87 10.78
C LEU A 115 -5.73 -7.03 12.30
N GLN A 116 -6.17 -8.17 12.83
CA GLN A 116 -6.01 -8.52 14.23
C GLN A 116 -4.87 -9.53 14.36
N ALA A 117 -3.90 -9.24 15.23
CA ALA A 117 -2.87 -10.20 15.63
C ALA A 117 -3.24 -10.74 17.01
N GLU A 118 -3.37 -12.06 17.12
CA GLU A 118 -3.58 -12.73 18.41
C GLU A 118 -2.25 -13.26 18.92
N LEU A 119 -1.90 -12.93 20.17
CA LEU A 119 -0.74 -13.49 20.85
C LEU A 119 -1.22 -14.50 21.89
N ASN A 120 -1.04 -15.78 21.59
CA ASN A 120 -1.29 -16.85 22.55
C ASN A 120 -0.08 -16.98 23.48
N VAL A 121 -0.20 -16.46 24.70
CA VAL A 121 0.82 -16.61 25.76
C VAL A 121 0.41 -17.76 26.67
N ASP A 122 1.24 -18.79 26.77
CA ASP A 122 1.08 -19.83 27.79
C ASP A 122 1.64 -19.31 29.12
N LEU A 123 0.75 -19.09 30.09
CA LEU A 123 1.07 -18.41 31.35
C LEU A 123 1.65 -19.33 32.44
N PHE A 124 1.80 -20.63 32.21
CA PHE A 124 2.21 -21.58 33.25
C PHE A 124 3.37 -22.49 32.85
N GLN A 125 4.60 -22.00 32.99
CA GLN A 125 5.81 -22.85 33.07
C GLN A 125 6.62 -22.68 34.37
N ASN A 126 6.06 -22.06 35.41
CA ASN A 126 6.75 -21.95 36.70
C ASN A 126 5.98 -22.74 37.77
N GLY A 127 6.37 -23.99 38.00
CA GLY A 127 5.78 -24.79 39.07
C GLY A 127 6.18 -26.27 39.08
N LYS A 128 7.46 -26.59 38.90
CA LYS A 128 8.04 -27.85 39.38
C LYS A 128 9.50 -27.60 39.76
N ASP A 129 9.69 -27.23 41.03
CA ASP A 129 10.82 -27.64 41.86
C ASP A 129 10.26 -27.91 43.26
#